data_AF-A0A925KZB9-F1
#
_entry.id   AF-A0A925KZB9-F1
#
_cell.length_a   1.000
_cell.length_b   1.000
_cell.length_c   1.000
_cell.angle_alpha   90.00
_cell.angle_beta   90.00
_cell.angle_gamma   90.00
#
_symmetry.space_group_name_H-M   'P 1'
#
loop_
_entity.id
_entity.type
_entity.pdbx_description
1 polymer ?
#
loop_
_entity_poly.entity_id
_entity_poly.type
_entity_poly.pdbx_seq_one_letter_code
_entity_poly.pdbx_strand_id
1 'polypeptide(L)'
;MDLFSNEIDTSQNLLPKDGTVNYYGKIMSCQEANYYLETLLNTIECKNAEAIIYGKLIITRRKVIWHGDMIMNTAIPIQLNGLCRGQMNY
;
A
#
# COMPACT_ATOMS: atom_id res chain seq x y z
N MET A 1 1.35 -3.83 24.14
CA MET A 1 0.17 -3.21 23.53
C MET A 1 -0.54 -4.30 22.76
N ASP A 2 -1.79 -4.61 23.12
CA ASP A 2 -2.59 -5.56 22.37
C ASP A 2 -3.20 -4.82 21.18
N LEU A 3 -2.72 -5.12 19.98
CA LEU A 3 -3.16 -4.46 18.74
C LEU A 3 -4.41 -5.13 18.13
N PHE A 4 -4.82 -6.28 18.67
CA PHE A 4 -5.88 -7.12 18.11
C PHE A 4 -6.85 -7.57 19.20
N SER A 5 -7.34 -6.61 20.00
CA SER A 5 -8.39 -6.84 20.97
C SER A 5 -9.65 -7.41 20.31
N ASN A 6 -10.37 -8.26 21.04
CA ASN A 6 -11.63 -8.86 20.56
C ASN A 6 -12.75 -7.82 20.42
N GLU A 7 -12.64 -6.70 21.14
CA GLU A 7 -13.53 -5.55 21.02
C GLU A 7 -12.86 -4.49 20.16
N ILE A 8 -13.54 -4.09 19.07
CA ILE A 8 -13.03 -3.13 18.08
C ILE A 8 -13.75 -1.80 18.32
N ASP A 9 -13.04 -0.86 18.94
CA ASP A 9 -13.48 0.53 19.04
C ASP A 9 -12.78 1.37 17.97
N THR A 10 -13.54 1.82 16.97
CA THR A 10 -13.02 2.60 15.83
C THR A 10 -12.70 4.05 16.20
N SER A 11 -13.15 4.51 17.38
CA SER A 11 -12.83 5.82 17.93
C SER A 11 -11.56 5.83 18.77
N GLN A 12 -11.07 4.64 19.16
CA GLN A 12 -9.87 4.50 19.96
C GLN A 12 -8.61 4.70 19.13
N ASN A 13 -7.73 5.58 19.61
CA ASN A 13 -6.37 5.68 19.12
C ASN A 13 -5.48 4.60 19.75
N LEU A 14 -4.93 3.71 18.92
CA LEU A 14 -4.01 2.64 19.30
C LEU A 14 -2.55 3.09 19.46
N LEU A 15 -2.20 4.34 19.20
CA LEU A 15 -0.85 4.82 19.47
C LEU A 15 -0.74 5.36 20.89
N PRO A 16 0.32 4.99 21.65
CA PRO A 16 0.53 5.48 23.01
C PRO A 16 1.01 6.93 23.04
N LYS A 17 1.55 7.46 21.92
CA LYS A 17 2.07 8.82 21.81
C LYS A 17 2.24 9.24 20.34
N ASP A 18 2.18 10.55 20.10
CA ASP A 18 2.64 11.23 18.87
C ASP A 18 2.08 10.65 17.56
N GLY A 19 0.76 10.48 17.48
CA GLY A 19 0.05 10.08 16.25
C GLY A 19 -1.36 9.57 16.51
N THR A 20 -2.06 9.15 15.45
CA THR A 20 -3.38 8.50 15.55
C THR A 20 -3.44 7.24 14.69
N VAL A 21 -3.85 6.12 15.28
CA VAL A 21 -4.13 4.85 14.59
C VAL A 21 -5.46 4.31 15.10
N ASN A 22 -6.45 4.23 14.21
CA ASN A 22 -7.74 3.64 14.52
C ASN A 22 -7.86 2.30 13.78
N TYR A 23 -8.26 1.24 14.47
CA TYR A 23 -8.43 -0.08 13.88
C TYR A 23 -9.91 -0.37 13.62
N TYR A 24 -10.24 -0.68 12.36
CA TYR A 24 -11.61 -0.92 11.90
C TYR A 24 -11.96 -2.41 11.75
N GLY A 25 -11.02 -3.30 12.08
CA GLY A 25 -11.24 -4.73 11.91
C GLY A 25 -11.29 -5.19 10.46
N LYS A 26 -11.97 -6.32 10.25
CA LYS A 26 -12.19 -6.89 8.92
C LYS A 26 -13.29 -6.11 8.21
N ILE A 27 -12.93 -5.44 7.13
CA ILE A 27 -13.84 -4.62 6.32
C ILE A 27 -14.46 -5.39 5.14
N MET A 28 -13.97 -6.59 4.85
CA MET A 28 -14.44 -7.47 3.77
C MET A 28 -14.70 -8.87 4.32
N SER A 29 -15.63 -9.60 3.70
CA SER A 29 -15.74 -11.04 3.93
C SER A 29 -14.48 -11.75 3.42
N CYS A 30 -14.22 -12.96 3.94
CA CYS A 30 -13.09 -13.76 3.47
C CYS A 30 -13.20 -14.11 1.97
N GLN A 31 -14.43 -14.30 1.47
CA GLN A 31 -14.69 -14.63 0.07
C GLN A 31 -14.32 -13.45 -0.84
N GLU A 32 -14.77 -12.24 -0.51
CA GLU A 32 -14.45 -11.02 -1.26
C GLU A 32 -12.94 -10.73 -1.22
N ALA A 33 -12.32 -10.85 -0.05
CA ALA A 33 -10.88 -10.61 0.10
C ALA A 33 -10.04 -11.55 -0.78
N ASN A 34 -10.41 -12.85 -0.83
CA ASN A 34 -9.73 -13.83 -1.66
C ASN A 34 -9.94 -13.54 -3.15
N TYR A 35 -11.17 -13.20 -3.56
CA TYR A 35 -11.49 -12.85 -4.94
C TYR A 35 -10.65 -11.67 -5.45
N TYR A 36 -10.56 -10.59 -4.66
CA TYR A 36 -9.74 -9.43 -5.03
C TYR A 36 -8.25 -9.75 -5.02
N LEU A 37 -7.76 -10.54 -4.06
CA LEU A 37 -6.37 -10.96 -4.03
C LEU A 37 -5.98 -11.72 -5.30
N GLU A 38 -6.77 -12.72 -5.69
CA GLU A 38 -6.52 -13.50 -6.90
C GLU A 38 -6.59 -12.64 -8.16
N THR A 39 -7.59 -11.75 -8.23
CA THR A 39 -7.73 -10.83 -9.36
C THR A 39 -6.50 -9.94 -9.48
N LEU A 40 -6.11 -9.23 -8.42
CA LEU A 40 -4.97 -8.31 -8.43
C LEU A 40 -3.64 -9.02 -8.74
N LEU A 41 -3.45 -10.24 -8.26
CA LEU A 41 -2.23 -11.01 -8.55
C LEU A 41 -2.13 -11.45 -10.01
N ASN A 42 -3.26 -11.73 -10.67
CA ASN A 42 -3.30 -12.29 -12.01
C ASN A 42 -3.51 -11.26 -13.12
N THR A 43 -4.17 -10.14 -12.83
CA THR A 43 -4.53 -9.13 -13.85
C THR A 43 -3.56 -7.96 -13.90
N ILE A 44 -2.79 -7.73 -12.83
CA ILE A 44 -1.96 -6.54 -12.70
C ILE A 44 -0.48 -6.89 -12.80
N GLU A 45 0.20 -6.30 -13.79
CA GLU A 45 1.65 -6.38 -13.90
C GLU A 45 2.34 -5.54 -12.81
N CYS A 46 2.82 -6.20 -11.77
CA CYS A 46 3.54 -5.55 -10.67
C CYS A 46 5.05 -5.68 -10.85
N LYS A 47 5.80 -4.61 -10.56
CA LYS A 47 7.27 -4.56 -10.63
C LYS A 47 7.89 -4.55 -9.23
N ASN A 48 9.14 -4.98 -9.11
CA ASN A 48 9.86 -4.89 -7.84
C ASN A 48 9.99 -3.43 -7.40
N ALA A 49 9.77 -3.16 -6.12
CA ALA A 49 9.91 -1.81 -5.60
C ALA A 49 11.38 -1.39 -5.58
N GLU A 50 11.62 -0.18 -6.09
CA GLU A 50 12.93 0.46 -6.12
C GLU A 50 12.96 1.66 -5.17
N ALA A 51 13.97 1.71 -4.31
CA ALA A 51 14.21 2.84 -3.43
C ALA A 51 15.66 3.30 -3.48
N ILE A 52 15.90 4.61 -3.45
CA ILE A 52 17.23 5.21 -3.28
C ILE A 52 17.39 5.55 -1.82
N ILE A 53 18.21 4.81 -1.07
CA ILE A 53 18.48 5.08 0.34
C ILE A 53 19.96 5.44 0.48
N TYR A 54 20.23 6.63 1.01
CA TYR A 54 21.59 7.20 1.11
C TYR A 54 22.37 7.16 -0.23
N GLY A 55 21.70 7.48 -1.34
CA GLY A 55 22.30 7.50 -2.68
C GLY A 55 22.53 6.12 -3.31
N LYS A 56 22.15 5.03 -2.64
CA LYS A 56 22.24 3.66 -3.18
C LYS A 56 20.87 3.16 -3.63
N LEU A 57 20.81 2.60 -4.84
CA LEU A 57 19.62 1.91 -5.34
C LEU A 57 19.45 0.57 -4.61
N ILE A 58 18.27 0.38 -4.01
CA ILE A 58 17.84 -0.85 -3.35
C ILE A 58 16.61 -1.36 -4.07
N ILE A 59 16.70 -2.58 -4.60
CA ILE A 59 15.59 -3.28 -5.23
C ILE A 59 15.10 -4.33 -4.24
N THR A 60 13.82 -4.25 -3.85
CA THR A 60 13.23 -5.20 -2.90
C THR A 60 12.53 -6.35 -3.63
N ARG A 61 12.29 -7.45 -2.91
CA ARG A 61 11.46 -8.56 -3.42
C ARG A 61 9.96 -8.24 -3.42
N ARG A 62 9.55 -7.12 -2.85
CA ARG A 62 8.14 -6.71 -2.81
C ARG A 62 7.77 -6.16 -4.17
N LYS A 63 6.70 -6.71 -4.74
CA LYS A 63 6.07 -6.18 -5.94
C LYS A 63 5.15 -5.01 -5.60
N VAL A 64 5.16 -3.98 -6.42
CA VAL A 64 4.34 -2.77 -6.29
C VAL A 64 3.79 -2.37 -7.66
N ILE A 65 2.63 -1.73 -7.64
CA ILE A 65 2.05 -1.02 -8.78
C ILE A 65 1.64 0.38 -8.32
N TRP A 66 1.65 1.31 -9.26
CA TRP A 66 1.10 2.64 -9.12
C TRP A 66 -0.12 2.78 -10.03
N HIS A 67 -1.28 3.02 -9.42
CA HIS A 67 -2.53 3.27 -10.13
C HIS A 67 -3.13 4.57 -9.58
N GLY A 68 -3.71 5.38 -10.44
CA GLY A 68 -4.28 6.68 -10.09
C GLY A 68 -5.06 7.25 -11.26
N ASP A 69 -5.82 8.31 -11.00
CA ASP A 69 -6.68 8.90 -12.00
C ASP A 69 -5.89 9.41 -13.20
N MET A 70 -6.47 9.21 -14.38
CA MET A 70 -5.87 9.58 -15.66
C MET A 70 -6.04 11.09 -15.86
N ILE A 71 -5.14 11.90 -15.28
CA ILE A 71 -5.22 13.35 -15.44
C ILE A 71 -4.73 13.76 -16.84
N MET A 72 -3.78 13.05 -17.46
CA MET A 72 -3.39 13.16 -18.88
C MET A 72 -2.73 11.87 -19.39
N ASN A 73 -2.79 11.62 -20.70
CA ASN A 73 -2.34 10.41 -21.39
C ASN A 73 -0.79 10.30 -21.47
N THR A 74 -0.08 10.46 -20.36
CA THR A 74 1.39 10.52 -20.31
C THR A 74 1.90 9.81 -19.07
N ALA A 75 2.86 8.89 -19.21
CA ALA A 75 3.47 8.21 -18.07
C ALA A 75 4.06 9.23 -17.08
N ILE A 76 3.46 9.35 -15.89
CA ILE A 76 3.95 10.25 -14.84
C ILE A 76 4.91 9.47 -13.94
N PRO A 77 6.19 9.86 -13.83
CA PRO A 77 7.07 9.29 -12.84
C PRO A 77 6.58 9.71 -11.45
N ILE A 78 6.29 8.73 -10.59
CA ILE A 78 5.94 8.98 -9.20
C ILE A 78 7.20 8.83 -8.36
N GLN A 79 7.50 9.87 -7.58
CA GLN A 79 8.54 9.85 -6.56
C GLN A 79 7.91 10.12 -5.21
N LEU A 80 7.81 9.08 -4.37
CA LEU A 80 7.31 9.24 -3.00
C LEU A 80 8.46 9.61 -2.07
N ASN A 81 8.34 10.78 -1.41
CA ASN A 81 9.26 11.25 -0.37
C ASN A 81 10.75 11.19 -0.75
N GLY A 82 11.08 11.40 -2.02
CA GLY A 82 12.45 11.39 -2.52
C GLY A 82 13.09 10.00 -2.65
N LEU A 83 12.51 8.95 -2.06
CA LEU A 83 13.16 7.66 -1.88
C LEU A 83 12.63 6.58 -2.82
N CYS A 84 11.32 6.48 -3.09
CA CYS A 84 10.76 5.39 -3.90
C CYS A 84 10.45 5.85 -5.33
N ARG A 85 10.83 5.06 -6.34
CA ARG A 85 10.52 5.33 -7.76
C ARG A 85 9.43 4.41 -8.29
N GLY A 86 8.56 4.97 -9.14
CA GLY A 86 7.47 4.27 -9.79
C GLY A 86 7.13 4.85 -11.15
N GLN A 87 6.53 4.03 -12.00
CA GLN A 87 5.83 4.46 -13.21
C GLN A 87 4.36 4.05 -13.09
N MET A 88 3.44 4.98 -13.33
CA MET A 88 2.03 4.62 -13.51
C MET A 88 1.85 3.96 -14.87
N ASN A 89 1.21 2.79 -14.86
CA ASN A 89 0.72 2.14 -16.06
C ASN A 89 -0.78 2.45 -16.17
N TYR A 90 -1.21 2.88 -17.36
CA TYR A 90 -2.63 3.09 -17.70
C TYR A 90 -3.21 1.84 -18.33
#